data_AF-A0A436FC23-F1
#
_entry.id   AF-A0A436FC23-F1
#
_cell.length_a   1.000
_cell.length_b   1.000
_cell.length_c   1.000
_cell.angle_alpha   90.00
_cell.angle_beta   90.00
_cell.angle_gamma   90.00
#
_symmetry.space_group_name_H-M   'P 1'
#
loop_
_entity.id
_entity.type
_entity.pdbx_description
1 polymer ?
#
loop_
_entity_poly.entity_id
_entity_poly.type
_entity_poly.pdbx_seq_one_letter_code
_entity_poly.pdbx_strand_id
1 'polypeptide(L)'
;TCAVTGSVHTPSMSPYLPVTPDQIAAEAIAAAEAGASILHLHARDPRDGRPTADPDVYMQFLPRIKQATDAVINITTGGSSLMTLDQRLAAPLRAEPEMCSLNMGSMNFALFPMLDKPREWQHEWEPKLLEATRDTIFKNTFADMEGVLERLGKGCGTRFEFECYDVGHLYSLAHFRDRGLVSGPLFIQFVLGILGGIGADPENLVHMKRIADKLFGDSYQFSVLAAGRQQMPLISIAAAMGGNVRVGLEDSLYDGRQLAKSNADQVRRIRGILDGLSLEVATPTEARDMLALKGGDRVAF
;
A
#
# COMPACT_ATOMS: atom_id res chain seq x y z
N THR A 1 -1.61 8.95 1.11
CA THR A 1 -2.12 7.73 0.44
C THR A 1 -3.26 7.13 1.23
N CYS A 2 -4.27 6.57 0.55
CA CYS A 2 -5.29 5.72 1.15
C CYS A 2 -5.24 4.31 0.53
N ALA A 3 -5.05 3.28 1.36
CA ALA A 3 -5.01 1.87 0.98
C ALA A 3 -6.35 1.20 1.29
N VAL A 4 -7.11 0.92 0.24
CA VAL A 4 -8.57 0.80 0.35
C VAL A 4 -9.03 -0.51 0.98
N THR A 5 -8.35 -1.63 0.69
CA THR A 5 -8.83 -2.96 1.13
C THR A 5 -7.74 -4.00 1.37
N GLY A 6 -6.62 -3.96 0.63
CA GLY A 6 -5.52 -4.91 0.79
C GLY A 6 -5.84 -6.36 0.57
N SER A 7 -4.96 -7.21 1.12
CA SER A 7 -5.08 -8.67 1.14
C SER A 7 -4.97 -9.27 2.55
N VAL A 8 -4.69 -8.43 3.56
CA VAL A 8 -4.43 -8.84 4.95
C VAL A 8 -5.73 -9.12 5.71
N HIS A 9 -6.61 -8.12 5.79
CA HIS A 9 -7.90 -8.28 6.46
C HIS A 9 -8.85 -9.14 5.61
N THR A 10 -9.77 -9.84 6.27
CA THR A 10 -10.78 -10.69 5.63
C THR A 10 -12.20 -10.17 5.90
N PRO A 11 -13.21 -10.52 5.07
CA PRO A 11 -14.58 -10.00 5.20
C PRO A 11 -15.21 -10.20 6.59
N SER A 12 -14.90 -11.31 7.26
CA SER A 12 -15.38 -11.58 8.62
C SER A 12 -14.80 -10.65 9.68
N MET A 13 -13.78 -9.86 9.35
CA MET A 13 -13.15 -8.95 10.30
C MET A 13 -13.85 -7.60 10.43
N SER A 14 -14.53 -7.16 9.38
CA SER A 14 -15.30 -5.92 9.39
C SER A 14 -16.34 -5.95 8.29
N PRO A 15 -17.62 -5.60 8.57
CA PRO A 15 -18.63 -5.46 7.53
C PRO A 15 -18.35 -4.27 6.60
N TYR A 16 -17.39 -3.41 6.94
CA TYR A 16 -17.00 -2.24 6.17
C TYR A 16 -15.79 -2.48 5.26
N LEU A 17 -15.19 -3.68 5.31
CA LEU A 17 -14.07 -4.02 4.42
C LEU A 17 -14.58 -4.07 2.97
N PRO A 18 -14.04 -3.27 2.03
CA PRO A 18 -14.54 -3.25 0.65
C PRO A 18 -14.15 -4.55 -0.07
N VAL A 19 -15.13 -5.25 -0.62
CA VAL A 19 -14.95 -6.55 -1.29
C VAL A 19 -15.20 -6.45 -2.78
N THR A 20 -16.39 -5.98 -3.19
CA THR A 20 -16.76 -5.96 -4.60
C THR A 20 -16.07 -4.81 -5.36
N PRO A 21 -15.92 -4.89 -6.69
CA PRO A 21 -15.43 -3.78 -7.50
C PRO A 21 -16.21 -2.47 -7.28
N ASP A 22 -17.53 -2.56 -7.08
CA ASP A 22 -18.38 -1.40 -6.74
C ASP A 22 -18.00 -0.77 -5.39
N GLN A 23 -17.80 -1.59 -4.36
CA GLN A 23 -17.40 -1.11 -3.04
C GLN A 23 -16.01 -0.50 -3.08
N ILE A 24 -15.06 -1.16 -3.75
CA ILE A 24 -13.68 -0.66 -3.89
C ILE A 24 -13.68 0.68 -4.64
N ALA A 25 -14.43 0.80 -5.75
CA ALA A 25 -14.53 2.06 -6.48
C ALA A 25 -15.15 3.18 -5.63
N ALA A 26 -16.27 2.91 -4.95
CA ALA A 26 -16.95 3.89 -4.11
C ALA A 26 -16.06 4.39 -2.97
N GLU A 27 -15.36 3.48 -2.28
CA GLU A 27 -14.48 3.81 -1.16
C GLU A 27 -13.21 4.53 -1.60
N ALA A 28 -12.66 4.15 -2.76
CA ALA A 28 -11.54 4.84 -3.39
C ALA A 28 -11.89 6.30 -3.74
N ILE A 29 -13.05 6.51 -4.36
CA ILE A 29 -13.55 7.85 -4.72
C ILE A 29 -13.81 8.68 -3.45
N ALA A 30 -14.50 8.12 -2.46
CA ALA A 30 -14.78 8.79 -1.19
C ALA A 30 -13.49 9.16 -0.43
N ALA A 31 -12.46 8.31 -0.49
CA ALA A 31 -11.14 8.62 0.08
C ALA A 31 -10.46 9.79 -0.65
N ALA A 32 -10.55 9.84 -1.97
CA ALA A 32 -10.02 10.95 -2.77
C ALA A 32 -10.75 12.26 -2.44
N GLU A 33 -12.07 12.26 -2.40
CA GLU A 33 -12.91 13.41 -2.00
C GLU A 33 -12.58 13.91 -0.58
N ALA A 34 -12.19 13.00 0.33
CA ALA A 34 -11.76 13.37 1.67
C ALA A 34 -10.36 14.01 1.73
N GLY A 35 -9.55 13.84 0.69
CA GLY A 35 -8.22 14.44 0.54
C GLY A 35 -7.08 13.46 0.21
N ALA A 36 -7.36 12.19 -0.12
CA ALA A 36 -6.30 11.26 -0.52
C ALA A 36 -5.82 11.55 -1.95
N SER A 37 -4.55 11.94 -2.10
CA SER A 37 -3.92 12.21 -3.41
C SER A 37 -3.50 10.94 -4.16
N ILE A 38 -3.29 9.84 -3.42
CA ILE A 38 -2.87 8.53 -3.95
C ILE A 38 -3.77 7.45 -3.36
N LEU A 39 -4.29 6.57 -4.21
CA LEU A 39 -5.15 5.43 -3.88
C LEU A 39 -4.39 4.14 -4.14
N HIS A 40 -4.09 3.39 -3.09
CA HIS A 40 -3.44 2.08 -3.19
C HIS A 40 -4.49 0.97 -3.27
N LEU A 41 -4.43 0.17 -4.34
CA LEU A 41 -5.52 -0.70 -4.75
C LEU A 41 -5.10 -2.17 -4.85
N HIS A 42 -5.93 -3.00 -4.22
CA HIS A 42 -5.99 -4.44 -4.36
C HIS A 42 -7.36 -4.84 -4.94
N ALA A 43 -7.43 -5.99 -5.59
CA ALA A 43 -8.70 -6.61 -5.95
C ALA A 43 -9.02 -7.82 -5.05
N ARG A 44 -10.31 -8.09 -4.92
CA ARG A 44 -10.86 -9.26 -4.24
C ARG A 44 -11.87 -9.96 -5.15
N ASP A 45 -11.99 -11.27 -5.02
CA ASP A 45 -13.01 -12.07 -5.68
C ASP A 45 -14.39 -11.53 -5.25
N PRO A 46 -15.22 -11.02 -6.18
CA PRO A 46 -16.48 -10.36 -5.82
C PRO A 46 -17.48 -11.27 -5.10
N ARG A 47 -17.29 -12.60 -5.15
CA ARG A 47 -18.20 -13.58 -4.57
C ARG A 47 -17.97 -13.81 -3.09
N ASP A 48 -16.70 -13.77 -2.64
CA ASP A 48 -16.31 -14.21 -1.30
C ASP A 48 -15.21 -13.37 -0.64
N GLY A 49 -14.70 -12.32 -1.31
CA GLY A 49 -13.70 -11.40 -0.76
C GLY A 49 -12.27 -11.92 -0.69
N ARG A 50 -11.98 -13.10 -1.25
CA ARG A 50 -10.62 -13.64 -1.33
C ARG A 50 -9.72 -12.73 -2.17
N PRO A 51 -8.46 -12.47 -1.79
CA PRO A 51 -7.55 -11.70 -2.64
C PRO A 51 -7.43 -12.31 -4.05
N THR A 52 -7.51 -11.47 -5.08
CA THR A 52 -7.33 -11.89 -6.48
C THR A 52 -6.40 -10.94 -7.21
N ALA A 53 -5.60 -11.47 -8.12
CA ALA A 53 -4.77 -10.69 -9.04
C ALA A 53 -5.34 -10.66 -10.46
N ASP A 54 -6.61 -11.10 -10.62
CA ASP A 54 -7.29 -11.18 -11.90
C ASP A 54 -7.46 -9.78 -12.53
N PRO A 55 -6.81 -9.50 -13.69
CA PRO A 55 -6.91 -8.22 -14.35
C PRO A 55 -8.35 -7.83 -14.73
N ASP A 56 -9.23 -8.79 -15.02
CA ASP A 56 -10.63 -8.50 -15.37
C ASP A 56 -11.42 -7.96 -14.17
N VAL A 57 -11.04 -8.33 -12.95
CA VAL A 57 -11.63 -7.77 -11.73
C VAL A 57 -11.13 -6.34 -11.51
N TYR A 58 -9.84 -6.07 -11.73
CA TYR A 58 -9.29 -4.71 -11.68
C TYR A 58 -9.98 -3.77 -12.67
N MET A 59 -10.21 -4.22 -13.91
CA MET A 59 -10.83 -3.42 -14.96
C MET A 59 -12.30 -3.06 -14.70
N GLN A 60 -12.94 -3.68 -13.70
CA GLN A 60 -14.30 -3.30 -13.29
C GLN A 60 -14.34 -2.05 -12.41
N PHE A 61 -13.22 -1.64 -11.78
CA PHE A 61 -13.17 -0.46 -10.91
C PHE A 61 -12.17 0.60 -11.37
N LEU A 62 -11.06 0.24 -12.01
CA LEU A 62 -10.03 1.20 -12.41
C LEU A 62 -10.55 2.34 -13.33
N PRO A 63 -11.30 2.07 -14.43
CA PRO A 63 -11.82 3.14 -15.29
C PRO A 63 -12.81 4.05 -14.56
N ARG A 64 -13.60 3.49 -13.65
CA ARG A 64 -14.61 4.24 -12.89
C ARG A 64 -13.96 5.20 -11.89
N ILE A 65 -12.91 4.76 -11.19
CA ILE A 65 -12.14 5.62 -10.30
C ILE A 65 -11.50 6.75 -11.11
N LYS A 66 -10.83 6.41 -12.22
CA LYS A 66 -10.21 7.40 -13.11
C LYS A 66 -11.20 8.45 -13.64
N GLN A 67 -12.41 8.02 -13.98
CA GLN A 67 -13.45 8.93 -14.47
C GLN A 67 -13.96 9.87 -13.38
N ALA A 68 -13.95 9.43 -12.12
CA ALA A 68 -14.55 10.15 -11.00
C ALA A 68 -13.56 11.04 -10.22
N THR A 69 -12.25 10.76 -10.29
CA THR A 69 -11.23 11.52 -9.55
C THR A 69 -9.89 11.53 -10.26
N ASP A 70 -9.13 12.61 -10.06
CA ASP A 70 -7.75 12.75 -10.54
C ASP A 70 -6.73 12.09 -9.60
N ALA A 71 -7.14 11.46 -8.49
CA ALA A 71 -6.23 10.78 -7.57
C ALA A 71 -5.29 9.79 -8.30
N VAL A 72 -4.03 9.74 -7.90
CA VAL A 72 -3.05 8.79 -8.46
C VAL A 72 -3.48 7.38 -8.08
N ILE A 73 -3.57 6.51 -9.07
CA ILE A 73 -3.85 5.09 -8.85
C ILE A 73 -2.52 4.34 -8.69
N ASN A 74 -2.33 3.77 -7.52
CA ASN A 74 -1.21 2.91 -7.16
C ASN A 74 -1.70 1.45 -7.09
N ILE A 75 -1.24 0.60 -8.02
CA ILE A 75 -1.65 -0.81 -8.06
C ILE A 75 -0.61 -1.67 -7.33
N THR A 76 -1.08 -2.52 -6.42
CA THR A 76 -0.20 -3.47 -5.73
C THR A 76 0.55 -4.38 -6.72
N THR A 77 1.84 -4.61 -6.48
CA THR A 77 2.52 -5.81 -6.99
C THR A 77 2.76 -6.83 -5.88
N GLY A 78 2.23 -6.61 -4.68
CA GLY A 78 2.32 -7.55 -3.55
C GLY A 78 1.23 -8.60 -3.61
N GLY A 79 -0.03 -8.17 -3.75
CA GLY A 79 -1.19 -9.09 -3.73
C GLY A 79 -1.28 -9.90 -2.43
N SER A 80 -1.61 -11.18 -2.53
CA SER A 80 -1.47 -12.14 -1.42
C SER A 80 -0.08 -12.79 -1.46
N SER A 81 0.51 -13.08 -0.29
CA SER A 81 1.78 -13.81 -0.18
C SER A 81 1.74 -15.21 -0.80
N LEU A 82 0.55 -15.77 -1.05
CA LEU A 82 0.35 -17.05 -1.71
C LEU A 82 0.43 -16.97 -3.24
N MET A 83 0.47 -15.77 -3.83
CA MET A 83 0.49 -15.58 -5.28
C MET A 83 1.91 -15.66 -5.85
N THR A 84 2.04 -16.25 -7.03
CA THR A 84 3.27 -16.20 -7.82
C THR A 84 3.55 -14.77 -8.31
N LEU A 85 4.80 -14.48 -8.69
CA LEU A 85 5.15 -13.18 -9.25
C LEU A 85 4.33 -12.83 -10.51
N ASP A 86 4.15 -13.78 -11.44
CA ASP A 86 3.39 -13.52 -12.65
C ASP A 86 1.92 -13.21 -12.39
N GLN A 87 1.30 -13.89 -11.42
CA GLN A 87 -0.05 -13.53 -10.96
C GLN A 87 -0.07 -12.10 -10.42
N ARG A 88 0.86 -11.76 -9.52
CA ARG A 88 0.95 -10.42 -8.90
C ARG A 88 1.15 -9.30 -9.92
N LEU A 89 1.80 -9.57 -11.05
CA LEU A 89 2.06 -8.57 -12.10
C LEU A 89 0.99 -8.53 -13.20
N ALA A 90 0.06 -9.49 -13.25
CA ALA A 90 -0.91 -9.59 -14.34
C ALA A 90 -1.77 -8.32 -14.49
N ALA A 91 -2.36 -7.85 -13.39
CA ALA A 91 -3.19 -6.65 -13.39
C ALA A 91 -2.40 -5.36 -13.72
N PRO A 92 -1.29 -5.03 -13.04
CA PRO A 92 -0.54 -3.81 -13.35
C PRO A 92 0.09 -3.81 -14.75
N LEU A 93 0.46 -4.98 -15.31
CA LEU A 93 0.96 -5.04 -16.70
C LEU A 93 -0.13 -4.74 -17.72
N ARG A 94 -1.39 -5.08 -17.43
CA ARG A 94 -2.52 -4.71 -18.29
C ARG A 94 -2.92 -3.25 -18.11
N ALA A 95 -2.88 -2.75 -16.88
CA ALA A 95 -3.34 -1.41 -16.53
C ALA A 95 -2.30 -0.32 -16.80
N GLU A 96 -1.02 -0.68 -16.87
CA GLU A 96 0.11 0.25 -17.02
C GLU A 96 -0.04 1.50 -16.13
N PRO A 97 -0.22 1.37 -14.81
CA PRO A 97 -0.56 2.50 -13.95
C PRO A 97 0.59 3.50 -13.85
N GLU A 98 0.28 4.71 -13.37
CA GLU A 98 1.30 5.71 -13.03
C GLU A 98 2.28 5.17 -11.99
N MET A 99 1.74 4.40 -11.04
CA MET A 99 2.44 3.95 -9.86
C MET A 99 2.05 2.51 -9.49
N CYS A 100 3.02 1.76 -8.98
CA CYS A 100 2.79 0.47 -8.35
C CYS A 100 3.51 0.36 -7.01
N SER A 101 3.02 -0.48 -6.09
CA SER A 101 3.81 -0.86 -4.92
C SER A 101 4.89 -1.85 -5.32
N LEU A 102 6.07 -1.79 -4.70
CA LEU A 102 7.17 -2.74 -4.89
C LEU A 102 7.78 -3.11 -3.54
N ASN A 103 7.62 -4.38 -3.18
CA ASN A 103 8.10 -4.94 -1.93
C ASN A 103 9.61 -5.20 -1.98
N MET A 104 10.36 -4.58 -1.07
CA MET A 104 11.82 -4.46 -1.16
C MET A 104 12.62 -5.59 -0.50
N GLY A 105 12.00 -6.74 -0.27
CA GLY A 105 12.69 -7.91 0.27
C GLY A 105 11.76 -9.09 0.54
N SER A 106 12.38 -10.28 0.62
CA SER A 106 11.69 -11.50 1.04
C SER A 106 11.63 -11.54 2.56
N MET A 107 10.47 -11.86 3.13
CA MET A 107 10.29 -11.87 4.57
C MET A 107 9.20 -12.85 4.99
N ASN A 108 9.20 -13.23 6.27
CA ASN A 108 8.00 -13.78 6.89
C ASN A 108 6.94 -12.67 6.92
N PHE A 109 5.71 -13.01 6.59
CA PHE A 109 4.58 -12.08 6.64
C PHE A 109 3.42 -12.81 7.34
N ALA A 110 3.47 -12.81 8.67
CA ALA A 110 2.64 -13.69 9.48
C ALA A 110 1.33 -13.01 9.92
N LEU A 111 0.21 -13.59 9.50
CA LEU A 111 -1.14 -13.16 9.82
C LEU A 111 -1.89 -14.15 10.72
N PHE A 112 -1.37 -15.37 10.87
CA PHE A 112 -1.98 -16.43 11.69
C PHE A 112 -2.34 -16.01 13.12
N PRO A 113 -1.66 -15.07 13.83
CA PRO A 113 -2.10 -14.64 15.16
C PRO A 113 -3.50 -14.00 15.17
N MET A 114 -4.02 -13.57 14.01
CA MET A 114 -5.40 -13.09 13.89
C MET A 114 -6.45 -14.18 14.14
N LEU A 115 -6.06 -15.46 14.10
CA LEU A 115 -6.89 -16.62 14.45
C LEU A 115 -7.15 -16.73 15.96
N ASP A 116 -6.28 -16.15 16.80
CA ASP A 116 -6.40 -16.23 18.26
C ASP A 116 -7.63 -15.45 18.78
N LYS A 117 -8.20 -14.56 17.95
CA LYS A 117 -9.43 -13.84 18.25
C LYS A 117 -10.64 -14.69 17.82
N PRO A 118 -11.50 -15.15 18.76
CA PRO A 118 -12.70 -15.90 18.43
C PRO A 118 -13.60 -15.14 17.47
N ARG A 119 -14.07 -15.80 16.42
CA ARG A 119 -14.90 -15.21 15.38
C ARG A 119 -15.66 -16.27 14.59
N GLU A 120 -16.85 -15.89 14.14
CA GLU A 120 -17.59 -16.60 13.12
C GLU A 120 -17.08 -16.21 11.73
N TRP A 121 -16.67 -17.21 10.93
CA TRP A 121 -16.15 -17.00 9.58
C TRP A 121 -17.26 -17.13 8.55
N GLN A 122 -17.41 -16.10 7.72
CA GLN A 122 -18.35 -16.07 6.59
C GLN A 122 -17.92 -17.03 5.48
N HIS A 123 -16.61 -17.23 5.30
CA HIS A 123 -16.07 -18.11 4.25
C HIS A 123 -14.95 -19.01 4.77
N GLU A 124 -14.93 -20.26 4.29
CA GLU A 124 -13.92 -21.25 4.69
C GLU A 124 -12.48 -20.85 4.33
N TRP A 125 -12.30 -20.03 3.29
CA TRP A 125 -10.98 -19.62 2.84
C TRP A 125 -10.29 -18.69 3.83
N GLU A 126 -11.04 -17.94 4.64
CA GLU A 126 -10.51 -16.91 5.53
C GLU A 126 -9.56 -17.49 6.60
N PRO A 127 -9.97 -18.45 7.45
CA PRO A 127 -9.06 -19.04 8.43
C PRO A 127 -7.94 -19.85 7.77
N LYS A 128 -8.20 -20.46 6.61
CA LYS A 128 -7.19 -21.22 5.84
C LYS A 128 -6.09 -20.30 5.31
N LEU A 129 -6.44 -19.11 4.80
CA LEU A 129 -5.49 -18.11 4.35
C LEU A 129 -4.60 -17.65 5.51
N LEU A 130 -5.20 -17.32 6.66
CA LEU A 130 -4.46 -16.85 7.83
C LEU A 130 -3.49 -17.92 8.33
N GLU A 131 -3.92 -19.18 8.44
CA GLU A 131 -3.05 -20.26 8.89
C GLU A 131 -1.90 -20.53 7.90
N ALA A 132 -2.15 -20.47 6.59
CA ALA A 132 -1.12 -20.62 5.55
C ALA A 132 -0.03 -19.54 5.60
N THR A 133 -0.24 -18.44 6.32
CA THR A 133 0.85 -17.44 6.52
C THR A 133 1.90 -17.89 7.53
N ARG A 134 1.66 -18.99 8.27
CA ARG A 134 2.64 -19.54 9.22
C ARG A 134 3.85 -20.15 8.53
N ASP A 135 3.65 -20.73 7.34
CA ASP A 135 4.66 -21.46 6.58
C ASP A 135 5.00 -20.81 5.22
N THR A 136 4.35 -19.68 4.88
CA THR A 136 4.61 -18.96 3.63
C THR A 136 5.58 -17.78 3.83
N ILE A 137 6.59 -17.71 2.96
CA ILE A 137 7.46 -16.54 2.80
C ILE A 137 6.81 -15.60 1.77
N PHE A 138 6.69 -14.32 2.13
CA PHE A 138 6.38 -13.31 1.12
C PHE A 138 7.62 -13.04 0.28
N LYS A 139 7.73 -13.74 -0.85
CA LYS A 139 8.92 -13.79 -1.68
C LYS A 139 9.06 -12.57 -2.59
N ASN A 140 10.14 -11.83 -2.41
CA ASN A 140 10.64 -10.78 -3.29
C ASN A 140 12.18 -10.88 -3.33
N THR A 141 12.69 -11.80 -4.14
CA THR A 141 14.14 -11.95 -4.33
C THR A 141 14.67 -10.77 -5.16
N PHE A 142 16.00 -10.58 -5.19
CA PHE A 142 16.60 -9.56 -6.08
C PHE A 142 16.20 -9.76 -7.54
N ALA A 143 16.17 -11.00 -8.03
CA ALA A 143 15.73 -11.30 -9.40
C ALA A 143 14.24 -10.98 -9.63
N ASP A 144 13.37 -11.23 -8.64
CA ASP A 144 11.96 -10.84 -8.73
C ASP A 144 11.83 -9.32 -8.84
N MET A 145 12.54 -8.57 -7.99
CA MET A 145 12.53 -7.10 -7.99
C MET A 145 13.11 -6.53 -9.29
N GLU A 146 14.22 -7.08 -9.82
CA GLU A 146 14.74 -6.72 -11.15
C GLU A 146 13.68 -6.95 -12.24
N GLY A 147 12.98 -8.08 -12.20
CA GLY A 147 11.90 -8.38 -13.13
C GLY A 147 10.75 -7.37 -13.07
N VAL A 148 10.39 -6.89 -11.88
CA VAL A 148 9.37 -5.84 -11.71
C VAL A 148 9.86 -4.50 -12.28
N LEU A 149 11.08 -4.09 -11.94
CA LEU A 149 11.67 -2.84 -12.42
C LEU A 149 11.79 -2.82 -13.95
N GLU A 150 12.13 -3.96 -14.56
CA GLU A 150 12.20 -4.08 -16.02
C GLU A 150 10.80 -4.05 -16.65
N ARG A 151 9.90 -4.94 -16.23
CA ARG A 151 8.60 -5.14 -16.89
C ARG A 151 7.65 -3.96 -16.70
N LEU A 152 7.55 -3.42 -15.49
CA LEU A 152 6.67 -2.29 -15.18
C LEU A 152 7.39 -0.95 -15.27
N GLY A 153 8.61 -0.86 -14.73
CA GLY A 153 9.35 0.39 -14.70
C GLY A 153 9.75 0.85 -16.10
N LYS A 154 10.60 0.07 -16.78
CA LYS A 154 11.01 0.37 -18.15
C LYS A 154 9.91 0.05 -19.17
N GLY A 155 9.22 -1.07 -19.00
CA GLY A 155 8.21 -1.54 -19.96
C GLY A 155 6.95 -0.67 -20.03
N CYS A 156 6.49 -0.12 -18.90
CA CYS A 156 5.23 0.65 -18.83
C CYS A 156 5.44 2.13 -18.41
N GLY A 157 6.67 2.52 -18.04
CA GLY A 157 6.94 3.86 -17.48
C GLY A 157 6.36 4.04 -16.07
N THR A 158 6.05 2.95 -15.36
CA THR A 158 5.47 2.97 -14.01
C THR A 158 6.52 3.34 -12.97
N ARG A 159 6.18 4.21 -12.02
CA ARG A 159 7.02 4.50 -10.84
C ARG A 159 6.58 3.68 -9.64
N PHE A 160 7.38 3.67 -8.57
CA PHE A 160 7.18 2.73 -7.48
C PHE A 160 7.02 3.39 -6.12
N GLU A 161 6.09 2.85 -5.33
CA GLU A 161 6.07 2.94 -3.88
C GLU A 161 6.92 1.80 -3.34
N PHE A 162 8.13 2.10 -2.87
CA PHE A 162 9.06 1.08 -2.39
C PHE A 162 8.71 0.69 -0.95
N GLU A 163 8.00 -0.42 -0.77
CA GLU A 163 7.54 -0.93 0.52
C GLU A 163 8.71 -1.59 1.28
N CYS A 164 9.20 -0.87 2.28
CA CYS A 164 10.31 -1.28 3.14
C CYS A 164 9.78 -1.66 4.52
N TYR A 165 9.82 -2.95 4.86
CA TYR A 165 9.31 -3.49 6.11
C TYR A 165 10.40 -3.60 7.19
N ASP A 166 11.65 -3.42 6.80
CA ASP A 166 12.79 -3.48 7.70
C ASP A 166 13.96 -2.68 7.11
N VAL A 167 14.98 -2.40 7.93
CA VAL A 167 16.19 -1.68 7.55
C VAL A 167 16.91 -2.37 6.38
N GLY A 168 16.92 -3.71 6.35
CA GLY A 168 17.52 -4.48 5.26
C GLY A 168 16.91 -4.14 3.89
N HIS A 169 15.62 -3.81 3.84
CA HIS A 169 14.92 -3.45 2.60
C HIS A 169 15.39 -2.09 2.06
N LEU A 170 15.79 -1.16 2.93
CA LEU A 170 16.40 0.10 2.52
C LEU A 170 17.76 -0.14 1.84
N TYR A 171 18.56 -1.08 2.35
CA TYR A 171 19.81 -1.47 1.71
C TYR A 171 19.58 -2.21 0.38
N SER A 172 18.53 -3.02 0.26
CA SER A 172 18.10 -3.59 -1.04
C SER A 172 17.77 -2.50 -2.06
N LEU A 173 17.03 -1.46 -1.66
CA LEU A 173 16.71 -0.33 -2.55
C LEU A 173 17.97 0.45 -2.95
N ALA A 174 18.87 0.70 -2.01
CA ALA A 174 20.15 1.36 -2.29
C ALA A 174 20.98 0.57 -3.32
N HIS A 175 21.00 -0.76 -3.23
CA HIS A 175 21.65 -1.61 -4.24
C HIS A 175 21.11 -1.37 -5.66
N PHE A 176 19.79 -1.30 -5.84
CA PHE A 176 19.19 -1.04 -7.16
C PHE A 176 19.49 0.35 -7.68
N ARG A 177 19.48 1.36 -6.80
CA ARG A 177 19.83 2.72 -7.15
C ARG A 177 21.30 2.83 -7.57
N ASP A 178 22.22 2.23 -6.81
CA ASP A 178 23.65 2.27 -7.10
C ASP A 178 24.00 1.58 -8.43
N ARG A 179 23.15 0.66 -8.88
CA ARG A 179 23.21 0.02 -10.20
C ARG A 179 22.47 0.79 -11.31
N GLY A 180 21.87 1.93 -11.00
CA GLY A 180 21.11 2.75 -11.96
C GLY A 180 19.78 2.13 -12.41
N LEU A 181 19.25 1.15 -11.68
CA LEU A 181 17.99 0.48 -12.02
C LEU A 181 16.76 1.27 -11.52
N VAL A 182 16.95 2.16 -10.55
CA VAL A 182 15.94 3.12 -10.09
C VAL A 182 16.55 4.51 -10.04
N SER A 183 15.77 5.53 -10.44
CA SER A 183 16.21 6.92 -10.49
C SER A 183 15.08 7.92 -10.23
N GLY A 184 15.46 9.19 -10.03
CA GLY A 184 14.54 10.27 -9.72
C GLY A 184 14.08 10.22 -8.25
N PRO A 185 13.03 10.98 -7.88
CA PRO A 185 12.53 10.99 -6.52
C PRO A 185 12.01 9.60 -6.14
N LEU A 186 12.71 8.91 -5.25
CA LEU A 186 12.31 7.61 -4.75
C LEU A 186 11.22 7.78 -3.71
N PHE A 187 10.06 7.12 -3.87
CA PHE A 187 9.01 7.15 -2.86
C PHE A 187 9.11 5.93 -1.96
N ILE A 188 9.67 6.10 -0.77
CA ILE A 188 9.94 5.00 0.16
C ILE A 188 8.82 4.92 1.19
N GLN A 189 8.09 3.81 1.21
CA GLN A 189 7.04 3.55 2.18
C GLN A 189 7.62 2.73 3.33
N PHE A 190 7.74 3.31 4.53
CA PHE A 190 8.13 2.56 5.72
C PHE A 190 6.91 1.82 6.27
N VAL A 191 7.04 0.50 6.37
CA VAL A 191 5.95 -0.37 6.80
C VAL A 191 6.25 -0.97 8.17
N LEU A 192 5.51 -0.53 9.18
CA LEU A 192 5.77 -0.92 10.57
C LEU A 192 4.64 -1.77 11.16
N GLY A 193 5.02 -2.76 11.98
CA GLY A 193 4.07 -3.52 12.81
C GLY A 193 3.53 -4.80 12.18
N ILE A 194 4.09 -5.25 11.06
CA ILE A 194 3.81 -6.58 10.50
C ILE A 194 4.69 -7.61 11.20
N LEU A 195 4.10 -8.72 11.67
CA LEU A 195 4.87 -9.80 12.27
C LEU A 195 5.77 -10.46 11.21
N GLY A 196 7.09 -10.31 11.39
CA GLY A 196 8.11 -10.70 10.43
C GLY A 196 8.86 -9.51 9.81
N GLY A 197 8.38 -8.29 10.01
CA GLY A 197 9.10 -7.04 9.75
C GLY A 197 9.43 -6.28 11.03
N ILE A 198 9.75 -5.00 10.89
CA ILE A 198 10.11 -4.11 12.00
C ILE A 198 8.89 -3.75 12.87
N GLY A 199 9.12 -3.61 14.18
CA GLY A 199 8.08 -3.28 15.15
C GLY A 199 7.51 -1.86 14.98
N ALA A 200 6.23 -1.67 15.32
CA ALA A 200 5.55 -0.38 15.26
C ALA A 200 5.79 0.49 16.50
N ASP A 201 7.05 0.90 16.67
CA ASP A 201 7.53 1.76 17.75
C ASP A 201 8.20 3.02 17.17
N PRO A 202 8.09 4.20 17.82
CA PRO A 202 8.68 5.44 17.34
C PRO A 202 10.19 5.35 17.05
N GLU A 203 10.93 4.61 17.86
CA GLU A 203 12.37 4.39 17.72
C GLU A 203 12.71 3.71 16.39
N ASN A 204 11.89 2.74 15.97
CA ASN A 204 12.06 2.05 14.70
C ASN A 204 11.78 2.97 13.52
N LEU A 205 10.73 3.80 13.61
CA LEU A 205 10.45 4.82 12.58
C LEU A 205 11.61 5.81 12.43
N VAL A 206 12.08 6.38 13.53
CA VAL A 206 13.23 7.31 13.54
C VAL A 206 14.49 6.61 13.02
N HIS A 207 14.70 5.34 13.38
CA HIS A 207 15.82 4.56 12.88
C HIS A 207 15.76 4.35 11.36
N MET A 208 14.61 3.94 10.82
CA MET A 208 14.42 3.78 9.38
C MET A 208 14.64 5.09 8.64
N LYS A 209 14.10 6.21 9.16
CA LYS A 209 14.33 7.54 8.57
C LYS A 209 15.82 7.89 8.53
N ARG A 210 16.54 7.69 9.64
CA ARG A 210 17.99 7.93 9.73
C ARG A 210 18.79 7.08 8.72
N ILE A 211 18.41 5.82 8.53
CA ILE A 211 19.08 4.96 7.55
C ILE A 211 18.75 5.41 6.13
N ALA A 212 17.51 5.78 5.85
CA ALA A 212 17.13 6.32 4.56
C ALA A 212 17.86 7.63 4.25
N ASP A 213 18.02 8.54 5.22
CA ASP A 213 18.83 9.76 5.06
C ASP A 213 20.27 9.45 4.71
N LYS A 214 20.89 8.52 5.45
CA LYS A 214 22.27 8.08 5.19
C LYS A 214 22.41 7.50 3.78
N LEU A 215 21.44 6.69 3.35
CA LEU A 215 21.53 5.97 2.09
C LEU A 215 21.19 6.88 0.92
N PHE A 216 20.13 7.68 1.00
CA PHE A 216 19.48 8.37 -0.13
C PHE A 216 19.61 9.89 -0.10
N GLY A 217 20.02 10.52 1.01
CA GLY A 217 20.10 11.98 1.11
C GLY A 217 18.80 12.66 0.67
N ASP A 218 18.90 13.65 -0.23
CA ASP A 218 17.73 14.39 -0.72
C ASP A 218 17.02 13.73 -1.93
N SER A 219 17.44 12.51 -2.33
CA SER A 219 16.92 11.83 -3.53
C SER A 219 15.63 11.02 -3.30
N TYR A 220 15.04 11.11 -2.11
CA TYR A 220 13.85 10.36 -1.76
C TYR A 220 12.82 11.22 -1.01
N GLN A 221 11.58 10.77 -1.10
CA GLN A 221 10.53 11.14 -0.18
C GLN A 221 10.10 9.89 0.57
N PHE A 222 9.66 10.04 1.82
CA PHE A 222 9.13 8.91 2.58
C PHE A 222 7.66 9.09 2.90
N SER A 223 6.99 7.95 3.04
CA SER A 223 5.67 7.80 3.60
C SER A 223 5.72 6.76 4.71
N VAL A 224 4.75 6.78 5.61
CA VAL A 224 4.64 5.79 6.68
C VAL A 224 3.26 5.16 6.67
N LEU A 225 3.25 3.84 6.83
CA LEU A 225 2.08 3.06 7.22
C LEU A 225 2.43 2.24 8.47
N ALA A 226 1.45 2.11 9.37
CA ALA A 226 1.59 1.33 10.58
C ALA A 226 0.36 0.47 10.83
N ALA A 227 0.57 -0.80 11.16
CA ALA A 227 -0.51 -1.77 11.29
C ALA A 227 -1.46 -1.48 12.46
N GLY A 228 -2.76 -1.55 12.19
CA GLY A 228 -3.83 -1.50 13.18
C GLY A 228 -3.81 -0.24 14.04
N ARG A 229 -3.83 -0.42 15.37
CA ARG A 229 -3.94 0.70 16.33
C ARG A 229 -2.80 1.72 16.27
N GLN A 230 -1.67 1.35 15.65
CA GLN A 230 -0.50 2.22 15.52
C GLN A 230 -0.55 3.14 14.30
N GLN A 231 -1.57 3.00 13.42
CA GLN A 231 -1.74 3.82 12.22
C GLN A 231 -1.66 5.32 12.55
N MET A 232 -2.61 5.84 13.33
CA MET A 232 -2.68 7.29 13.61
C MET A 232 -1.46 7.83 14.38
N PRO A 233 -0.97 7.19 15.47
CA PRO A 233 0.21 7.68 16.17
C PRO A 233 1.46 7.80 15.30
N LEU A 234 1.84 6.73 14.57
CA LEU A 234 3.10 6.71 13.83
C LEU A 234 3.07 7.59 12.59
N ILE A 235 1.96 7.66 11.87
CA ILE A 235 1.87 8.57 10.71
C ILE A 235 1.83 10.04 11.13
N SER A 236 1.34 10.35 12.35
CA SER A 236 1.42 11.71 12.89
C SER A 236 2.87 12.10 13.22
N ILE A 237 3.65 11.16 13.78
CA ILE A 237 5.09 11.35 13.97
C ILE A 237 5.80 11.53 12.62
N ALA A 238 5.43 10.73 11.62
CA ALA A 238 5.98 10.86 10.27
C ALA A 238 5.72 12.24 9.67
N ALA A 239 4.49 12.76 9.78
CA ALA A 239 4.13 14.09 9.32
C ALA A 239 4.95 15.18 10.03
N ALA A 240 5.12 15.08 11.35
CA ALA A 240 5.95 16.01 12.13
C ALA A 240 7.45 15.94 11.75
N MET A 241 7.90 14.83 11.15
CA MET A 241 9.25 14.65 10.62
C MET A 241 9.39 15.06 9.13
N GLY A 242 8.36 15.69 8.54
CA GLY A 242 8.34 16.08 7.13
C GLY A 242 8.05 14.93 6.16
N GLY A 243 7.47 13.83 6.65
CA GLY A 243 7.06 12.68 5.86
C GLY A 243 5.63 12.74 5.36
N ASN A 244 5.32 11.86 4.41
CA ASN A 244 3.97 11.61 3.93
C ASN A 244 3.28 10.53 4.80
N VAL A 245 1.97 10.41 4.65
CA VAL A 245 1.15 9.50 5.47
C VAL A 245 0.33 8.53 4.62
N ARG A 246 0.17 7.30 5.12
CA ARG A 246 -0.74 6.29 4.56
C ARG A 246 -1.74 5.83 5.62
N VAL A 247 -3.02 5.84 5.23
CA VAL A 247 -4.16 5.32 6.01
C VAL A 247 -4.97 4.36 5.16
N GLY A 248 -6.04 3.78 5.70
CA GLY A 248 -7.01 2.97 4.96
C GLY A 248 -7.31 1.64 5.65
N LEU A 249 -8.42 1.04 5.25
CA LEU A 249 -8.94 -0.22 5.80
C LEU A 249 -8.04 -1.43 5.50
N GLU A 250 -7.14 -1.31 4.51
CA GLU A 250 -6.05 -2.25 4.30
C GLU A 250 -5.15 -2.37 5.55
N ASP A 251 -4.79 -1.23 6.14
CA ASP A 251 -3.76 -1.15 7.17
C ASP A 251 -4.36 -1.21 8.58
N SER A 252 -5.58 -0.68 8.77
CA SER A 252 -6.32 -0.73 10.03
C SER A 252 -7.83 -0.76 9.81
N LEU A 253 -8.54 -1.71 10.44
CA LEU A 253 -10.00 -1.75 10.44
C LEU A 253 -10.65 -0.76 11.42
N TYR A 254 -9.86 0.01 12.16
CA TYR A 254 -10.34 0.81 13.29
C TYR A 254 -10.14 2.31 13.05
N ASP A 255 -11.10 3.09 13.52
CA ASP A 255 -11.01 4.52 13.71
C ASP A 255 -11.07 4.82 15.23
N GLY A 256 -9.90 4.98 15.84
CA GLY A 256 -9.77 5.00 17.30
C GLY A 256 -10.14 3.66 17.92
N ARG A 257 -11.21 3.62 18.73
CA ARG A 257 -11.68 2.39 19.41
C ARG A 257 -12.82 1.67 18.69
N GLN A 258 -13.35 2.28 17.63
CA GLN A 258 -14.49 1.74 16.87
C GLN A 258 -14.00 1.23 15.52
N LEU A 259 -14.78 0.35 14.87
CA LEU A 259 -14.52 0.03 13.48
C LEU A 259 -14.69 1.28 12.62
N ALA A 260 -13.73 1.52 11.72
CA ALA A 260 -13.86 2.53 10.70
C ALA A 260 -14.99 2.12 9.73
N LYS A 261 -15.93 3.02 9.47
CA LYS A 261 -17.08 2.73 8.60
C LYS A 261 -16.76 2.92 7.13
N SER A 262 -15.74 3.73 6.85
CA SER A 262 -15.20 3.97 5.51
C SER A 262 -13.71 4.32 5.59
N ASN A 263 -13.01 4.15 4.48
CA ASN A 263 -11.67 4.68 4.26
C ASN A 263 -11.63 6.21 4.41
N ALA A 264 -12.69 6.89 3.94
CA ALA A 264 -12.82 8.34 4.03
C ALA A 264 -12.80 8.84 5.49
N ASP A 265 -13.32 8.08 6.45
CA ASP A 265 -13.27 8.44 7.88
C ASP A 265 -11.82 8.56 8.38
N GLN A 266 -10.96 7.61 8.00
CA GLN A 266 -9.55 7.64 8.36
C GLN A 266 -8.81 8.77 7.64
N VAL A 267 -9.12 9.02 6.36
CA VAL A 267 -8.56 10.17 5.62
C VAL A 267 -8.92 11.49 6.30
N ARG A 268 -10.19 11.69 6.67
CA ARG A 268 -10.63 12.90 7.40
C ARG A 268 -9.94 13.02 8.76
N ARG A 269 -9.75 11.92 9.48
CA ARG A 269 -9.04 11.95 10.77
C ARG A 269 -7.61 12.42 10.61
N ILE A 270 -6.83 11.81 9.72
CA ILE A 270 -5.43 12.21 9.56
C ILE A 270 -5.32 13.64 9.04
N ARG A 271 -6.21 14.05 8.11
CA ARG A 271 -6.28 15.43 7.64
C ARG A 271 -6.51 16.42 8.79
N GLY A 272 -7.42 16.15 9.71
CA GLY A 272 -7.64 17.01 10.87
C GLY A 272 -6.40 17.14 11.77
N ILE A 273 -5.56 16.10 11.85
CA ILE A 273 -4.26 16.17 12.56
C ILE A 273 -3.27 17.03 11.78
N LEU A 274 -3.17 16.85 10.45
CA LEU A 274 -2.29 17.63 9.58
C LEU A 274 -2.64 19.12 9.61
N ASP A 275 -3.93 19.45 9.54
CA ASP A 275 -4.45 20.81 9.69
C ASP A 275 -4.04 21.40 11.05
N GLY A 276 -4.13 20.61 12.12
CA GLY A 276 -3.68 21.00 13.46
C GLY A 276 -2.16 21.24 13.57
N LEU A 277 -1.36 20.61 12.70
CA LEU A 277 0.08 20.83 12.57
C LEU A 277 0.41 21.97 11.59
N SER A 278 -0.60 22.66 11.03
CA SER A 278 -0.44 23.68 9.98
C SER A 278 0.26 23.16 8.73
N LEU A 279 0.00 21.90 8.37
CA LEU A 279 0.47 21.26 7.15
C LEU A 279 -0.66 21.21 6.11
N GLU A 280 -0.30 21.37 4.84
CA GLU A 280 -1.24 21.26 3.72
C GLU A 280 -1.17 19.88 3.07
N VAL A 281 -2.30 19.38 2.59
CA VAL A 281 -2.39 18.10 1.90
C VAL A 281 -2.19 18.32 0.41
N ALA A 282 -1.21 17.62 -0.17
CA ALA A 282 -0.96 17.65 -1.61
C ALA A 282 -2.20 17.22 -2.41
N THR A 283 -2.51 17.96 -3.46
CA THR A 283 -3.44 17.54 -4.51
C THR A 283 -2.85 16.36 -5.31
N PRO A 284 -3.68 15.62 -6.07
CA PRO A 284 -3.16 14.59 -6.97
C PRO A 284 -2.14 15.11 -7.99
N THR A 285 -2.30 16.34 -8.48
CA THR A 285 -1.35 16.98 -9.40
C THR A 285 0.00 17.22 -8.72
N GLU A 286 0.00 17.80 -7.52
CA GLU A 286 1.23 18.01 -6.75
C GLU A 286 1.91 16.67 -6.42
N ALA A 287 1.13 15.64 -6.08
CA ALA A 287 1.66 14.29 -5.85
C ALA A 287 2.32 13.73 -7.13
N ARG A 288 1.76 13.96 -8.32
CA ARG A 288 2.40 13.58 -9.59
C ARG A 288 3.71 14.31 -9.82
N ASP A 289 3.75 15.61 -9.56
CA ASP A 289 4.95 16.43 -9.74
C ASP A 289 6.06 16.01 -8.76
N MET A 290 5.71 15.89 -7.47
CA MET A 290 6.59 15.41 -6.39
C MET A 290 7.24 14.07 -6.71
N LEU A 291 6.47 13.16 -7.31
CA LEU A 291 6.88 11.79 -7.58
C LEU A 291 7.29 11.56 -9.03
N ALA A 292 7.32 12.59 -9.87
CA ALA A 292 7.62 12.53 -11.31
C ALA A 292 6.79 11.46 -12.07
N LEU A 293 5.50 11.36 -11.76
CA LEU A 293 4.61 10.35 -12.35
C LEU A 293 4.27 10.67 -13.81
N LYS A 294 3.91 9.63 -14.57
CA LYS A 294 3.59 9.79 -16.00
C LYS A 294 2.24 10.50 -16.25
N GLY A 295 1.36 10.68 -15.28
CA GLY A 295 0.06 11.29 -15.54
C GLY A 295 -1.00 10.26 -15.91
N GLY A 296 -2.23 10.54 -15.47
CA GLY A 296 -3.37 9.62 -15.60
C GLY A 296 -3.86 9.43 -17.05
N ASP A 297 -3.47 10.29 -17.98
CA ASP A 297 -3.75 10.14 -19.42
C ASP A 297 -2.87 9.07 -20.09
N ARG A 298 -1.77 8.66 -19.45
CA ARG A 298 -0.81 7.66 -19.96
C ARG A 298 -0.94 6.28 -19.30
N VAL A 299 -2.13 5.91 -18.84
CA VAL A 299 -2.47 4.58 -18.28
C VAL A 299 -3.43 3.83 -19.22
N ALA A 300 -3.47 2.50 -19.13
CA ALA A 300 -4.21 1.62 -20.03
C ALA A 300 -5.59 1.18 -19.47
N PHE A 301 -6.31 2.12 -18.84
CA PHE A 301 -7.68 1.95 -18.34
C PHE A 301 -8.44 3.28 -18.28
#